data_AF-A0A8J5HR29-F1
#
_entry.id   AF-A0A8J5HR29-F1
#
_cell.length_a   1.000
_cell.length_b   1.000
_cell.length_c   1.000
_cell.angle_alpha   90.00
_cell.angle_beta   90.00
_cell.angle_gamma   90.00
#
_symmetry.space_group_name_H-M   'P 1'
#
loop_
_entity.id
_entity.type
_entity.pdbx_description
1 polymer ?
#
loop_
_entity_poly.entity_id
_entity_poly.type
_entity_poly.pdbx_seq_one_letter_code
_entity_poly.pdbx_strand_id
1 'polypeptide(L)'
;MMVKEIVLGKMKAYEIPEQVVGIIEKSELSSVASTPLRFRSPLNLLIVNMCKGNTCVTGDAFHPMTPNLSQGGCSALEDGVMLARYLEKALCGGINGEGKYRRESSNWFLRLVSDRVLAGFMAKRLLIAANFDCDKL
;
A
#
# COMPACT_ATOMS: atom_id res chain seq x y z
N MET A 1 -11.72 29.96 -8.22
CA MET A 1 -12.47 29.30 -9.31
C MET A 1 -12.91 27.94 -8.80
N MET A 2 -14.20 27.64 -8.85
CA MET A 2 -14.76 26.43 -8.24
C MET A 2 -14.34 25.22 -9.10
N VAL A 3 -13.91 24.10 -8.51
CA VAL A 3 -13.44 22.90 -9.24
C VAL A 3 -14.44 22.45 -10.31
N LYS A 4 -15.74 22.61 -10.03
CA LYS A 4 -16.85 22.38 -10.95
C LYS A 4 -16.72 23.14 -12.28
N GLU A 5 -16.38 24.42 -12.24
CA GLU A 5 -16.26 25.26 -13.44
C GLU A 5 -15.11 24.77 -14.33
N ILE A 6 -13.99 24.36 -13.73
CA ILE A 6 -12.83 23.81 -14.43
C ILE A 6 -13.19 22.47 -15.09
N VAL A 7 -13.89 21.60 -14.38
CA VAL A 7 -14.32 20.29 -14.91
C VAL A 7 -15.30 20.48 -16.06
N LEU A 8 -16.33 21.32 -15.90
CA LEU A 8 -17.32 21.60 -16.94
C LEU A 8 -16.70 22.26 -18.17
N GLY A 9 -15.76 23.19 -17.98
CA GLY A 9 -15.01 23.81 -19.08
C GLY A 9 -14.19 22.78 -19.87
N LYS A 10 -13.52 21.85 -19.18
CA LYS A 10 -12.81 20.74 -19.85
C LYS A 10 -13.77 19.81 -20.58
N MET A 11 -14.87 19.39 -19.96
CA MET A 11 -15.85 18.49 -20.59
C MET A 11 -16.44 19.07 -21.87
N LYS A 12 -16.75 20.37 -21.88
CA LYS A 12 -17.23 21.09 -23.08
C LYS A 12 -16.14 21.17 -24.16
N ALA A 13 -14.88 21.40 -23.77
CA ALA A 13 -13.75 21.42 -24.70
C ALA A 13 -13.41 20.04 -25.32
N TYR A 14 -13.71 18.95 -24.62
CA TYR A 14 -13.54 17.56 -25.09
C TYR A 14 -14.78 16.99 -25.80
N GLU A 15 -15.77 17.82 -26.12
CA GLU A 15 -17.01 17.43 -26.83
C GLU A 15 -17.74 16.24 -26.17
N ILE A 16 -17.71 16.16 -24.83
CA ILE A 16 -18.39 15.10 -24.08
C ILE A 16 -19.92 15.26 -24.24
N PRO A 17 -20.69 14.15 -24.39
CA PRO A 17 -22.14 14.21 -24.57
C PRO A 17 -22.85 15.07 -23.52
N GLU A 18 -23.81 15.90 -23.95
CA GLU A 18 -24.58 16.81 -23.06
C GLU A 18 -25.27 16.07 -21.92
N GLN A 19 -25.65 14.81 -22.14
CA GLN A 19 -26.25 13.95 -21.11
C GLN A 19 -25.31 13.77 -19.91
N VAL A 20 -24.02 13.55 -20.17
CA VAL A 20 -22.99 13.38 -19.12
C VAL A 20 -22.70 14.72 -18.44
N VAL A 21 -22.60 15.80 -19.22
CA VAL A 21 -22.40 17.16 -18.70
C VAL A 21 -23.56 17.56 -17.78
N GLY A 22 -24.80 17.29 -18.18
CA GLY A 22 -26.00 17.60 -17.39
C GLY A 22 -26.07 16.81 -16.08
N ILE A 23 -25.53 15.59 -16.01
CA ILE A 23 -25.42 14.82 -14.76
C ILE A 23 -24.42 15.49 -13.81
N ILE A 24 -23.25 15.88 -14.32
CA ILE A 24 -22.21 16.58 -13.54
C ILE A 24 -22.72 17.95 -13.07
N GLU A 25 -23.45 18.69 -13.90
CA GLU A 25 -24.03 19.99 -13.56
C GLU A 25 -25.06 19.88 -12.44
N LYS A 26 -25.86 18.81 -12.41
CA LYS A 26 -26.88 18.55 -11.37
C LYS A 26 -26.32 17.92 -10.09
N SER A 27 -25.11 17.37 -10.14
CA SER A 27 -24.47 16.78 -8.97
C SER A 27 -24.09 17.86 -7.95
N GLU A 28 -24.24 17.57 -6.66
CA GLU A 28 -23.74 18.42 -5.58
C GLU A 28 -22.21 18.29 -5.52
N LEU A 29 -21.49 19.28 -6.05
CA LEU A 29 -20.02 19.30 -6.04
C LEU A 29 -19.42 19.94 -4.79
N SER A 30 -20.19 20.07 -3.70
CA SER A 30 -19.68 20.54 -2.40
C SER A 30 -18.61 19.61 -1.81
N SER A 31 -18.59 18.34 -2.24
CA SER A 31 -17.64 17.30 -1.81
C SER A 31 -16.57 16.94 -2.84
N VAL A 32 -16.44 17.70 -3.93
CA VAL A 32 -15.47 17.37 -4.98
C VAL A 32 -14.06 17.74 -4.54
N ALA A 33 -13.36 16.72 -4.08
CA ALA A 33 -11.95 16.78 -3.74
C ALA A 33 -11.12 16.77 -5.02
N SER A 34 -10.37 17.85 -5.25
CA SER A 34 -9.29 17.86 -6.22
C SER A 34 -7.98 17.76 -5.44
N THR A 35 -7.45 16.55 -5.34
CA THR A 35 -6.15 16.28 -4.71
C THR A 35 -5.14 15.88 -5.78
N PRO A 36 -3.89 16.35 -5.68
CA PRO A 36 -2.85 15.93 -6.62
C PRO A 36 -2.58 14.43 -6.44
N LEU A 37 -2.65 13.67 -7.54
CA LEU A 37 -2.27 12.26 -7.55
C LEU A 37 -0.75 12.17 -7.46
N ARG A 38 -0.25 11.70 -6.31
CA ARG A 38 1.16 11.37 -6.12
C ARG A 38 1.40 9.94 -6.61
N PHE A 39 2.27 9.79 -7.59
CA PHE A 39 2.70 8.47 -8.07
C PHE A 39 4.01 8.08 -7.41
N ARG A 40 4.05 6.90 -6.80
CA ARG A 40 5.29 6.28 -6.34
C ARG A 40 5.61 5.09 -7.24
N SER A 41 6.81 5.06 -7.79
CA SER A 41 7.24 3.95 -8.66
C SER A 41 7.22 2.63 -7.88
N PRO A 42 6.61 1.56 -8.42
CA PRO A 42 6.63 0.23 -7.79
C PRO A 42 8.04 -0.31 -7.55
N LEU A 43 9.02 0.10 -8.37
CA LEU A 43 10.42 -0.32 -8.20
C LEU A 43 11.05 0.24 -6.92
N ASN A 44 10.60 1.41 -6.44
CA ASN A 44 11.06 1.96 -5.16
C ASN A 44 10.51 1.13 -3.99
N LEU A 45 9.35 0.49 -4.12
CA LEU A 45 8.81 -0.40 -3.07
C LEU A 45 9.67 -1.65 -2.84
N LEU A 46 10.47 -2.07 -3.84
CA LEU A 46 11.35 -3.23 -3.74
C LEU A 46 12.64 -2.92 -2.94
N ILE A 47 12.98 -1.65 -2.75
CA ILE A 47 14.25 -1.19 -2.16
C ILE A 47 14.00 -0.47 -0.82
N VAL A 48 12.80 0.07 -0.60
CA VAL A 48 12.41 0.80 0.62
C VAL A 48 12.05 -0.17 1.73
N ASN A 49 12.55 0.11 2.94
CA ASN A 49 12.23 -0.67 4.13
C ASN A 49 10.92 -0.19 4.78
N MET A 50 10.01 -1.13 5.06
CA MET A 50 8.69 -0.86 5.66
C MET A 50 8.71 -0.75 7.18
N CYS A 51 9.72 -1.34 7.82
CA CYS A 51 9.76 -1.53 9.27
C CYS A 51 11.01 -0.88 9.88
N LYS A 52 10.83 -0.19 11.01
CA LYS A 52 11.93 0.29 11.86
C LYS A 52 11.56 0.08 13.32
N GLY A 53 12.38 -0.73 14.02
CA GLY A 53 12.08 -1.15 15.39
C GLY A 53 10.73 -1.86 15.44
N ASN A 54 9.84 -1.37 16.31
CA ASN A 54 8.50 -1.94 16.53
C ASN A 54 7.41 -1.24 15.69
N THR A 55 7.78 -0.46 14.67
CA THR A 55 6.85 0.29 13.83
C THR A 55 6.95 -0.19 12.38
N CYS A 56 5.79 -0.42 11.75
CA CYS A 56 5.63 -0.80 10.35
C CYS A 56 4.67 0.17 9.66
N VAL A 57 4.98 0.57 8.43
CA VAL A 57 4.12 1.41 7.58
C VAL A 57 3.47 0.52 6.51
N THR A 58 2.17 0.71 6.27
CA THR A 58 1.35 -0.09 5.36
C THR A 58 0.31 0.78 4.64
N GLY A 59 -0.30 0.25 3.58
CA GLY A 59 -1.36 0.93 2.83
C GLY A 59 -0.79 2.10 2.03
N ASP A 60 -1.59 3.13 1.82
CA ASP A 60 -1.20 4.31 1.03
C ASP A 60 0.04 5.03 1.58
N ALA A 61 0.35 4.88 2.87
CA ALA A 61 1.57 5.43 3.46
C ALA A 61 2.85 4.71 2.97
N PHE A 62 2.75 3.44 2.57
CA PHE A 62 3.86 2.67 2.00
C PHE A 62 3.76 2.59 0.47
N HIS A 63 2.63 2.12 -0.06
CA HIS A 63 2.39 1.88 -1.49
C HIS A 63 1.22 2.72 -2.03
N PRO A 64 1.33 4.07 -2.08
CA PRO A 64 0.24 4.90 -2.59
C PRO A 64 -0.15 4.47 -4.01
N MET A 65 -1.39 3.99 -4.15
CA MET A 65 -1.93 3.54 -5.44
C MET A 65 -2.84 4.61 -6.02
N THR A 66 -2.80 4.77 -7.33
CA THR A 66 -3.77 5.61 -8.01
C THR A 66 -5.17 5.02 -7.86
N PRO A 67 -6.21 5.85 -7.67
CA PRO A 67 -7.57 5.38 -7.37
C PRO A 67 -8.26 4.71 -8.58
N ASN A 68 -7.60 4.64 -9.73
CA ASN A 68 -8.13 4.07 -10.97
C ASN A 68 -8.33 2.55 -10.92
N LEU A 69 -7.56 1.84 -10.07
CA LEU A 69 -7.57 0.38 -10.03
C LEU A 69 -8.42 -0.17 -8.88
N SER A 70 -8.88 0.68 -7.95
CA SER A 70 -9.58 0.29 -6.72
C SER A 70 -8.86 -0.78 -5.87
N GLN A 71 -7.58 -1.04 -6.12
CA GLN A 71 -6.81 -2.10 -5.46
C GLN A 71 -6.13 -1.63 -4.18
N GLY A 72 -5.84 -0.33 -4.03
CA GLY A 72 -5.11 0.20 -2.86
C GLY A 72 -5.74 -0.21 -1.53
N GLY A 73 -7.07 -0.17 -1.43
CA GLY A 73 -7.79 -0.61 -0.23
C GLY A 73 -7.66 -2.11 0.06
N CYS A 74 -7.80 -2.96 -0.96
CA CYS A 74 -7.62 -4.40 -0.79
C CYS A 74 -6.17 -4.75 -0.41
N SER A 75 -5.18 -4.11 -1.04
CA SER A 75 -3.77 -4.30 -0.71
C SER A 75 -3.44 -3.85 0.72
N ALA A 76 -4.04 -2.75 1.19
CA ALA A 76 -3.88 -2.31 2.59
C ALA A 76 -4.46 -3.34 3.59
N LEU A 77 -5.57 -4.01 3.24
CA LEU A 77 -6.13 -5.07 4.08
C LEU A 77 -5.23 -6.31 4.13
N GLU A 78 -4.68 -6.71 2.98
CA GLU A 78 -3.74 -7.83 2.89
C GLU A 78 -2.49 -7.59 3.74
N ASP A 79 -1.91 -6.40 3.68
CA ASP A 79 -0.78 -6.01 4.52
C ASP A 79 -1.10 -6.17 6.01
N GLY A 80 -2.28 -5.70 6.44
CA GLY A 80 -2.72 -5.78 7.84
C GLY A 80 -2.85 -7.24 8.31
N VAL A 81 -3.45 -8.10 7.50
CA VAL A 81 -3.56 -9.54 7.80
C VAL A 81 -2.17 -10.19 7.87
N MET A 82 -1.25 -9.82 6.96
CA MET A 82 0.11 -10.34 6.97
C MET A 82 0.89 -9.86 8.20
N LEU A 83 0.78 -8.59 8.57
CA LEU A 83 1.42 -8.03 9.76
C LEU A 83 0.93 -8.74 11.03
N ALA A 84 -0.37 -8.97 11.16
CA ALA A 84 -0.94 -9.71 12.29
C ALA A 84 -0.39 -11.14 12.39
N ARG A 85 -0.29 -11.85 11.26
CA ARG A 85 0.30 -13.20 11.20
C ARG A 85 1.78 -13.23 11.59
N TYR A 86 2.54 -12.21 11.19
CA TYR A 86 3.95 -12.11 11.59
C TYR A 86 4.09 -11.78 13.06
N LEU A 87 3.23 -10.90 13.59
CA LEU A 87 3.22 -10.56 15.01
C LEU A 87 2.83 -11.76 15.88
N GLU A 88 1.80 -12.51 15.51
CA GLU A 88 1.42 -13.76 16.17
C GLU A 88 2.60 -14.74 16.23
N LYS A 89 3.28 -14.97 15.09
CA LYS A 89 4.47 -15.83 15.05
C LYS A 89 5.61 -15.33 15.92
N ALA A 90 5.85 -14.03 15.97
CA ALA A 90 6.92 -13.45 16.78
C ALA A 90 6.63 -13.59 18.28
N LEU A 91 5.37 -13.39 18.69
CA LEU A 91 4.94 -13.50 20.09
C LEU A 91 4.81 -14.96 20.54
N CYS A 92 4.23 -15.83 19.71
CA CYS A 92 4.04 -17.25 20.03
C CYS A 92 5.27 -18.11 19.72
N GLY A 93 6.17 -17.69 18.83
CA GLY A 93 7.40 -18.44 18.51
C GLY A 93 8.48 -18.34 19.59
N GLY A 94 8.35 -17.40 20.54
CA GLY A 94 9.23 -17.27 21.71
C GLY A 94 8.79 -18.08 22.93
N ILE A 95 7.60 -18.69 22.89
CA ILE A 95 7.06 -19.51 23.97
C ILE A 95 6.76 -20.87 23.34
N ASN A 96 7.35 -21.95 23.84
CA ASN A 96 7.04 -23.32 23.39
C ASN A 96 5.54 -23.62 23.55
N GLY A 97 4.72 -23.26 22.56
CA GLY A 97 3.27 -23.33 22.64
C GLY A 97 2.66 -23.42 21.25
N GLU A 98 2.08 -24.59 20.97
CA GLU A 98 1.43 -24.98 19.73
C GLU A 98 0.22 -24.07 19.41
N GLY A 99 0.44 -22.98 18.67
CA GLY A 99 -0.61 -22.21 18.02
C GLY A 99 -0.98 -22.82 16.67
N LYS A 100 -2.02 -23.67 16.63
CA LYS A 100 -2.57 -24.27 15.41
C LYS A 100 -3.32 -23.21 14.56
N TYR A 101 -2.70 -22.74 13.49
CA TYR A 101 -3.41 -22.41 12.25
C TYR A 101 -2.66 -22.98 11.04
N ARG A 102 -3.13 -24.14 10.58
CA ARG A 102 -2.70 -24.80 9.35
C ARG A 102 -3.64 -24.42 8.21
N ARG A 103 -3.07 -23.80 7.16
CA ARG A 103 -3.47 -24.06 5.77
C ARG A 103 -2.21 -24.19 4.90
N GLU A 104 -2.03 -25.41 4.45
CA GLU A 104 -1.23 -26.01 3.37
C GLU A 104 -1.45 -25.24 2.04
N SER A 105 -0.58 -25.06 1.04
CA SER A 105 0.66 -25.67 0.51
C SER A 105 1.30 -24.56 -0.38
N SER A 106 2.61 -24.37 -0.61
CA SER A 106 3.58 -25.29 -1.22
C SER A 106 5.01 -24.81 -0.94
N ASN A 107 5.93 -25.76 -0.77
CA ASN A 107 7.39 -25.62 -0.68
C ASN A 107 7.96 -25.05 0.64
N TRP A 108 8.04 -25.93 1.65
CA TRP A 108 8.83 -25.73 2.87
C TRP A 108 10.31 -25.37 2.59
N PHE A 109 10.85 -25.86 1.47
CA PHE A 109 12.22 -25.62 1.04
C PHE A 109 12.46 -24.17 0.61
N LEU A 110 11.48 -23.54 -0.07
CA LEU A 110 11.55 -22.12 -0.43
C LEU A 110 11.52 -21.22 0.82
N ARG A 111 10.76 -21.64 1.85
CA ARG A 111 10.77 -20.97 3.16
C ARG A 111 12.12 -21.11 3.87
N LEU A 112 12.75 -22.28 3.84
CA LEU A 112 14.07 -22.46 4.47
C LEU A 112 15.15 -21.59 3.80
N VAL A 113 15.14 -21.51 2.47
CA VAL A 113 16.09 -20.68 1.70
C VAL A 113 15.85 -19.19 1.95
N SER A 114 14.59 -18.75 1.94
CA SER A 114 14.21 -17.37 2.25
C SER A 114 14.51 -16.99 3.72
N ASP A 115 14.15 -17.86 4.67
CA ASP A 115 14.18 -17.56 6.10
C ASP A 115 15.59 -17.66 6.71
N ARG A 116 16.53 -18.45 6.14
CA ARG A 116 17.90 -18.53 6.67
C ARG A 116 18.92 -17.72 5.88
N VAL A 117 18.89 -17.80 4.55
CA VAL A 117 19.93 -17.20 3.71
C VAL A 117 19.59 -15.74 3.42
N LEU A 118 18.37 -15.48 2.94
CA LEU A 118 17.95 -14.14 2.58
C LEU A 118 17.68 -13.29 3.83
N ALA A 119 16.98 -13.82 4.85
CA ALA A 119 16.73 -13.08 6.08
C ALA A 119 18.03 -12.77 6.86
N GLY A 120 19.01 -13.69 6.89
CA GLY A 120 20.31 -13.44 7.52
C GLY A 120 21.14 -12.40 6.77
N PHE A 121 21.17 -12.47 5.44
CA PHE A 121 21.86 -11.49 4.59
C PHE A 121 21.19 -10.11 4.63
N MET A 122 19.87 -10.08 4.58
CA MET A 122 19.05 -8.87 4.69
C MET A 122 19.18 -8.27 6.09
N ALA A 123 19.06 -9.04 7.17
CA ALA A 123 19.19 -8.54 8.54
C ALA A 123 20.55 -7.88 8.81
N LYS A 124 21.63 -8.47 8.28
CA LYS A 124 22.99 -7.92 8.40
C LYS A 124 23.18 -6.62 7.60
N ARG A 125 22.47 -6.45 6.48
CA ARG A 125 22.45 -5.19 5.70
C ARG A 125 21.45 -4.16 6.25
N LEU A 126 20.31 -4.59 6.78
CA LEU A 126 19.24 -3.78 7.38
C LEU A 126 19.68 -3.13 8.69
N LEU A 127 20.46 -3.83 9.52
CA LEU A 127 21.02 -3.28 10.76
C LEU A 127 22.09 -2.19 10.51
N ILE A 128 22.79 -2.24 9.36
CA ILE A 128 23.85 -1.27 9.01
C ILE A 128 23.27 -0.04 8.27
N ALA A 129 22.10 -0.15 7.64
CA ALA A 129 21.53 0.89 6.77
C ALA A 129 20.21 1.50 7.30
N ALA A 130 19.95 1.43 8.60
CA ALA A 130 18.69 1.90 9.21
C ALA A 130 18.54 3.43 9.23
N ASN A 131 18.37 4.06 8.07
CA ASN A 131 17.87 5.41 7.95
C ASN A 131 16.47 5.37 7.30
N PHE A 132 15.51 6.00 7.96
CA PHE A 132 14.12 6.03 7.51
C PHE A 132 14.04 7.10 6.43
N ASP A 133 14.03 6.70 5.16
CA ASP A 133 13.84 7.65 4.07
C ASP A 133 12.34 7.83 3.85
N CYS A 134 11.75 8.69 4.69
CA CYS A 134 10.50 9.35 4.34
C CYS A 134 10.86 10.37 3.26
N ASP A 135 11.04 9.89 2.02
CA ASP A 135 11.16 10.76 0.85
C ASP A 135 10.10 11.86 1.02
N LYS A 136 10.56 13.10 1.21
CA LYS A 136 9.78 14.19 1.83
C LYS A 136 8.34 14.21 1.31
N LEU A 137 7.39 13.90 2.20
CA LEU A 137 5.94 14.03 1.97
C LEU A 137 5.62 15.40 1.37
#